data_AF-A0A518A5D8-F1
#
_entry.id   AF-A0A518A5D8-F1
#
_cell.length_a   1.000
_cell.length_b   1.000
_cell.length_c   1.000
_cell.angle_alpha   90.00
_cell.angle_beta   90.00
_cell.angle_gamma   90.00
#
_symmetry.space_group_name_H-M   'P 1'
#
loop_
_entity.id
_entity.type
_entity.pdbx_description
1 polymer ?
#
loop_
_entity_poly.entity_id
_entity_poly.type
_entity_poly.pdbx_seq_one_letter_code
_entity_poly.pdbx_strand_id
1 'polypeptide(L)'
;MNENAFDLKPDEPEFEKICRDLNRLVVDPQASPSFDGMSGAFNFSDEFPKAYLSAEGEPDSLLLPCISLLRYLWAYRQSLILCTPRSELKHLWFKTRESAPDWPGFLPERCSPEMRETALNCAAEAVRFSAALDDLDVRSSRRSSQESES
;
A
#
# COMPACT_ATOMS: atom_id res chain seq x y z
N MET A 1 20.11 -14.45 -5.56
CA MET A 1 18.97 -13.85 -4.85
C MET A 1 19.12 -12.36 -5.01
N ASN A 2 18.25 -11.72 -5.80
CA ASN A 2 18.28 -10.26 -5.94
C ASN A 2 17.73 -9.70 -4.63
N GLU A 3 18.60 -9.12 -3.81
CA GLU A 3 18.18 -8.23 -2.73
C GLU A 3 17.42 -7.08 -3.40
N ASN A 4 16.12 -6.96 -3.13
CA ASN A 4 15.37 -5.80 -3.60
C ASN A 4 16.00 -4.59 -2.92
N ALA A 5 16.38 -3.57 -3.69
CA ALA A 5 17.09 -2.38 -3.21
C ALA A 5 16.31 -1.54 -2.15
N PHE A 6 15.13 -2.00 -1.74
CA PHE A 6 14.24 -1.36 -0.76
C PHE A 6 13.69 -2.35 0.28
N ASP A 7 14.32 -3.51 0.47
CA ASP A 7 14.00 -4.42 1.58
C ASP A 7 14.47 -3.77 2.90
N LEU A 8 13.58 -2.96 3.48
CA LEU A 8 13.76 -2.33 4.78
C LEU A 8 13.95 -3.41 5.84
N LYS A 9 15.08 -3.40 6.54
CA LYS A 9 15.35 -4.38 7.59
C LYS A 9 14.85 -3.87 8.94
N PRO A 10 14.28 -4.74 9.80
CA PRO A 10 13.75 -4.32 11.10
C PRO A 10 14.77 -3.67 12.06
N ASP A 11 16.07 -3.86 11.82
CA ASP A 11 17.19 -3.33 12.61
C ASP A 11 17.77 -2.01 12.07
N GLU A 12 17.21 -1.49 10.97
CA GLU A 12 17.64 -0.22 10.38
C GLU A 12 16.96 0.99 11.06
N PRO A 13 17.67 2.11 11.23
CA PRO A 13 17.12 3.31 11.90
C PRO A 13 15.90 3.90 11.17
N GLU A 14 15.81 3.71 9.86
CA GLU A 14 14.65 4.07 9.05
C GLU A 14 13.40 3.29 9.48
N PHE A 15 13.53 2.00 9.79
CA PHE A 15 12.42 1.17 10.27
C PHE A 15 11.88 1.68 11.60
N GLU A 16 12.75 2.01 12.54
CA GLU A 16 12.36 2.57 13.84
C GLU A 16 11.66 3.92 13.69
N LYS A 17 12.20 4.82 12.83
CA LYS A 17 11.60 6.13 12.58
C LYS A 17 10.24 6.00 11.92
N ILE A 18 10.10 5.12 10.92
CA ILE A 18 8.81 4.85 10.27
C ILE A 18 7.81 4.27 11.26
N CYS A 19 8.18 3.26 12.07
CA CYS A 19 7.27 2.66 13.05
C CYS A 19 6.79 3.70 14.07
N ARG A 20 7.68 4.58 14.54
CA ARG A 20 7.31 5.67 15.44
C ARG A 20 6.24 6.58 14.85
N ASP A 21 6.35 6.90 13.56
CA ASP A 21 5.39 7.77 12.88
C ASP A 21 4.10 7.04 12.53
N LEU A 22 4.17 5.75 12.17
CA LEU A 22 2.98 4.90 12.01
C LEU A 22 2.18 4.78 13.32
N ASN A 23 2.85 4.67 14.46
CA ASN A 23 2.20 4.58 15.77
C ASN A 23 1.50 5.88 16.21
N ARG A 24 1.76 7.00 15.51
CA ARG A 24 1.12 8.29 15.78
C ARG A 24 -0.06 8.58 14.87
N LEU A 25 -0.31 7.70 13.89
CA LEU A 25 -1.47 7.83 13.02
C LEU A 25 -2.74 7.64 13.82
N VAL A 26 -3.76 8.42 13.48
CA VAL A 26 -5.06 8.40 14.14
C VAL A 26 -6.04 7.74 13.20
N VAL A 27 -6.84 6.83 13.76
CA VAL A 27 -7.94 6.18 13.04
C VAL A 27 -8.93 7.26 12.58
N ASP A 28 -9.16 7.33 11.28
CA ASP A 28 -10.18 8.18 10.69
C ASP A 28 -11.46 7.34 10.44
N PRO A 29 -12.59 7.65 11.10
CA PRO A 29 -13.86 6.95 10.86
C PRO A 29 -14.39 7.09 9.43
N GLN A 30 -13.89 8.06 8.66
CA GLN A 30 -14.21 8.27 7.26
C GLN A 30 -13.13 7.73 6.31
N ALA A 31 -12.15 6.97 6.82
CA ALA A 31 -11.13 6.38 6.00
C ALA A 31 -11.73 5.46 4.94
N SER A 32 -11.52 5.78 3.68
CA SER A 32 -11.99 4.98 2.55
C SER A 32 -10.94 3.95 2.14
N PRO A 33 -11.34 2.72 1.79
CA PRO A 33 -10.42 1.73 1.25
C PRO A 33 -10.02 2.11 -0.20
N SER A 34 -8.76 1.85 -0.56
CA SER A 34 -8.24 2.02 -1.92
C SER A 34 -7.28 0.88 -2.27
N PHE A 35 -7.19 0.50 -3.55
CA PHE A 35 -6.31 -0.59 -3.97
C PHE A 35 -4.91 -0.08 -4.32
N ASP A 36 -3.88 -0.70 -3.76
CA ASP A 36 -2.49 -0.51 -4.17
C ASP A 36 -2.06 -1.67 -5.07
N GLY A 37 -1.93 -1.39 -6.38
CA GLY A 37 -1.62 -2.40 -7.38
C GLY A 37 -0.26 -3.08 -7.21
N MET A 38 0.71 -2.41 -6.56
CA MET A 38 2.05 -2.96 -6.37
C MET A 38 2.12 -3.98 -5.22
N SER A 39 1.34 -3.80 -4.16
CA SER A 39 1.17 -4.80 -3.09
C SER A 39 0.17 -5.89 -3.44
N GLY A 40 -0.75 -5.61 -4.38
CA GLY A 40 -1.89 -6.49 -4.67
C GLY A 40 -2.91 -6.51 -3.53
N ALA A 41 -2.97 -5.44 -2.73
CA ALA A 41 -3.80 -5.34 -1.55
C ALA A 41 -4.48 -3.96 -1.46
N PHE A 42 -5.50 -3.86 -0.61
CA PHE A 42 -6.10 -2.57 -0.31
C PHE A 42 -5.53 -1.96 0.98
N ASN A 43 -5.56 -0.63 1.03
CA ASN A 43 -5.15 0.22 2.14
C ASN A 43 -6.29 1.16 2.52
N PHE A 44 -6.18 1.80 3.68
CA PHE A 44 -7.05 2.91 4.08
C PHE A 44 -6.30 4.23 4.05
N SER A 45 -7.01 5.33 3.78
CA SER A 45 -6.42 6.67 3.63
C SER A 45 -5.75 7.25 4.88
N ASP A 46 -5.98 6.65 6.06
CA ASP A 46 -5.38 7.00 7.35
C ASP A 46 -4.16 6.14 7.72
N GLU A 47 -3.75 5.21 6.86
CA GLU A 47 -2.62 4.29 7.14
C GLU A 47 -1.25 4.84 6.74
N PHE A 48 -1.21 6.05 6.15
CA PHE A 48 -0.01 6.65 5.59
C PHE A 48 0.38 7.96 6.30
N PRO A 49 1.65 8.14 6.73
CA PRO A 49 2.15 9.41 7.26
C PRO A 49 2.22 10.51 6.20
N LYS A 50 1.17 11.34 6.11
CA LYS A 50 1.05 12.42 5.11
C LYS A 50 2.24 13.41 5.10
N ALA A 51 2.95 13.56 6.23
CA ALA A 51 4.14 14.38 6.33
C ALA A 51 5.25 13.97 5.35
N TYR A 52 5.29 12.71 4.90
CA TYR A 52 6.26 12.22 3.92
C TYR A 52 5.98 12.70 2.49
N LEU A 53 4.78 13.23 2.20
CA LEU A 53 4.43 13.78 0.88
C LEU A 53 4.89 15.23 0.72
N SER A 54 5.06 15.96 1.82
CA SER A 54 5.32 17.39 1.85
C SER A 54 6.78 17.75 2.14
N ALA A 55 7.69 16.77 2.18
CA ALA A 55 9.08 16.97 2.56
C ALA A 55 9.88 17.63 1.44
N GLU A 56 9.58 18.91 1.15
CA GLU A 56 10.48 19.75 0.38
C GLU A 56 11.75 20.00 1.19
N GLY A 57 12.87 19.41 0.75
CA GLY A 57 14.20 19.78 1.23
C GLY A 57 14.86 18.87 2.28
N GLU A 58 14.30 17.70 2.63
CA GLU A 58 15.04 16.73 3.45
C GLU A 58 15.85 15.75 2.59
N PRO A 59 17.16 15.58 2.86
CA PRO A 59 18.03 14.64 2.14
C PRO A 59 17.75 13.16 2.45
N ASP A 60 16.98 12.86 3.49
CA ASP A 60 16.64 11.50 3.94
C ASP A 60 15.14 11.20 3.72
N SER A 61 14.75 11.03 2.46
CA SER A 61 13.35 10.72 2.11
C SER A 61 12.95 9.33 2.60
N LEU A 62 12.27 9.27 3.76
CA LEU A 62 11.63 8.05 4.28
C LEU A 62 10.42 7.60 3.45
N LEU A 63 10.04 8.35 2.41
CA LEU A 63 8.89 8.06 1.57
C LEU A 63 8.99 6.66 0.94
N LEU A 64 10.09 6.36 0.25
CA LEU A 64 10.24 5.06 -0.43
C LEU A 64 10.34 3.91 0.56
N PRO A 65 11.17 3.95 1.62
CA PRO A 65 11.18 2.89 2.62
C PRO A 65 9.82 2.69 3.32
N CYS A 66 9.09 3.77 3.61
CA CYS A 66 7.76 3.70 4.20
C CYS A 66 6.74 3.05 3.24
N ILE A 67 6.72 3.45 1.96
CA ILE A 67 5.86 2.83 0.96
C ILE A 67 6.18 1.33 0.82
N SER A 68 7.45 0.95 0.78
CA SER A 68 7.86 -0.45 0.73
C SER A 68 7.35 -1.24 1.93
N LEU A 69 7.57 -0.74 3.14
CA LEU A 69 7.05 -1.36 4.38
C LEU A 69 5.53 -1.52 4.33
N LEU A 70 4.80 -0.44 4.01
CA LEU A 70 3.34 -0.46 3.97
C LEU A 70 2.80 -1.48 2.97
N ARG A 71 3.44 -1.63 1.80
CA ARG A 71 3.07 -2.67 0.82
C ARG A 71 3.19 -4.08 1.37
N TYR A 72 4.26 -4.37 2.12
CA TYR A 72 4.40 -5.67 2.79
C TYR A 72 3.31 -5.89 3.83
N LEU A 73 2.98 -4.87 4.62
CA LEU A 73 1.95 -4.95 5.66
C LEU A 73 0.55 -5.14 5.06
N TRP A 74 0.19 -4.36 4.03
CA TRP A 74 -1.08 -4.49 3.33
C TRP A 74 -1.22 -5.86 2.66
N ALA A 75 -0.17 -6.34 2.01
CA ALA A 75 -0.16 -7.67 1.39
C ALA A 75 -0.36 -8.80 2.42
N TYR A 76 0.25 -8.70 3.61
CA TYR A 76 0.03 -9.69 4.65
C TYR A 76 -1.39 -9.59 5.23
N ARG A 77 -1.89 -8.38 5.53
CA ARG A 77 -3.28 -8.18 5.99
C ARG A 77 -4.30 -8.75 5.00
N GLN A 78 -4.14 -8.45 3.72
CA GLN A 78 -4.97 -9.02 2.65
C GLN A 78 -4.95 -10.55 2.69
N SER A 79 -3.78 -11.16 2.91
CA SER A 79 -3.65 -12.61 3.02
C SER A 79 -4.39 -13.19 4.22
N LEU A 80 -4.49 -12.44 5.33
CA LEU A 80 -5.29 -12.84 6.50
C LEU A 80 -6.79 -12.76 6.19
N ILE A 81 -7.25 -11.67 5.61
CA ILE A 81 -8.66 -11.46 5.21
C ILE A 81 -9.11 -12.56 4.24
N LEU A 82 -8.24 -12.96 3.31
CA LEU A 82 -8.52 -14.02 2.34
C LEU A 82 -8.37 -15.44 2.90
N CYS A 83 -7.99 -15.59 4.17
CA CYS A 83 -7.73 -16.87 4.83
C CYS A 83 -6.63 -17.70 4.14
N THR A 84 -5.66 -17.04 3.51
CA THR A 84 -4.51 -17.64 2.85
C THR A 84 -3.20 -16.96 3.28
N PRO A 85 -2.76 -17.10 4.55
CA PRO A 85 -1.66 -16.31 5.09
C PRO A 85 -0.35 -16.50 4.33
N ARG A 86 0.30 -15.39 3.97
CA ARG A 86 1.60 -15.37 3.28
C ARG A 86 2.75 -15.41 4.28
N SER A 87 3.30 -16.60 4.53
CA SER A 87 4.30 -16.83 5.59
C SER A 87 5.57 -16.01 5.43
N GLU A 88 5.94 -15.65 4.20
CA GLU A 88 7.11 -14.84 3.88
C GLU A 88 7.01 -13.39 4.37
N LEU A 89 5.79 -12.85 4.51
CA LEU A 89 5.55 -11.48 4.99
C LEU A 89 5.33 -11.41 6.51
N LYS A 90 5.19 -12.58 7.14
CA LYS A 90 4.79 -12.73 8.55
C LYS A 90 5.75 -12.02 9.50
N HIS A 91 7.05 -12.16 9.28
CA HIS A 91 8.07 -11.62 10.18
C HIS A 91 7.95 -10.09 10.32
N LEU A 92 7.88 -9.39 9.19
CA LEU A 92 7.80 -7.94 9.16
C LEU A 92 6.49 -7.44 9.79
N TRP A 93 5.37 -8.12 9.52
CA TRP A 93 4.08 -7.83 10.17
C TRP A 93 4.17 -7.83 11.69
N PHE A 94 4.71 -8.90 12.29
CA PHE A 94 4.83 -8.99 13.74
C PHE A 94 5.80 -7.96 14.31
N LYS A 95 6.92 -7.69 13.63
CA LYS A 95 7.89 -6.67 14.05
C LYS A 95 7.30 -5.27 14.05
N THR A 96 6.56 -4.90 13.00
CA THR A 96 5.86 -3.61 12.97
C THR A 96 4.76 -3.57 14.02
N ARG A 97 4.03 -4.66 14.26
CA ARG A 97 3.00 -4.70 15.31
C ARG A 97 3.56 -4.55 16.72
N GLU A 98 4.76 -5.06 16.98
CA GLU A 98 5.48 -4.84 18.23
C GLU A 98 5.91 -3.37 18.39
N SER A 99 6.32 -2.72 17.29
CA SER A 99 6.93 -1.38 17.31
C SER A 99 5.93 -0.24 17.12
N ALA A 100 4.80 -0.52 16.49
CA ALA A 100 3.74 0.42 16.14
C ALA A 100 2.35 -0.20 16.37
N PRO A 101 2.03 -0.63 17.62
CA PRO A 101 0.77 -1.31 17.92
C PRO A 101 -0.49 -0.48 17.61
N ASP A 102 -0.40 0.85 17.63
CA ASP A 102 -1.52 1.77 17.44
C ASP A 102 -1.75 2.12 15.95
N TRP A 103 -0.96 1.56 15.02
CA TRP A 103 -1.16 1.80 13.59
C TRP A 103 -2.57 1.36 13.15
N PRO A 104 -3.36 2.24 12.48
CA PRO A 104 -4.73 1.94 12.08
C PRO A 104 -4.90 0.64 11.28
N GLY A 105 -3.87 0.24 10.52
CA GLY A 105 -3.89 -0.99 9.74
C GLY A 105 -3.95 -2.29 10.55
N PHE A 106 -3.67 -2.23 11.87
CA PHE A 106 -3.76 -3.37 12.80
C PHE A 106 -5.10 -3.49 13.52
N LEU A 107 -6.06 -2.59 13.26
CA LEU A 107 -7.40 -2.70 13.81
C LEU A 107 -8.00 -4.09 13.52
N PRO A 108 -8.54 -4.80 14.52
CA PRO A 108 -9.09 -6.15 14.33
C PRO A 108 -10.09 -6.24 13.20
N GLU A 109 -11.01 -5.27 13.12
CA GLU A 109 -12.03 -5.17 12.08
C GLU A 109 -11.43 -5.01 10.67
N ARG A 110 -10.27 -4.36 10.53
CA ARG A 110 -9.57 -4.22 9.24
C ARG A 110 -8.78 -5.47 8.86
N CYS A 111 -8.50 -6.36 9.81
CA CYS A 111 -7.76 -7.61 9.56
C CYS A 111 -8.69 -8.82 9.39
N SER A 112 -9.99 -8.63 9.57
CA SER A 112 -10.96 -9.71 9.73
C SER A 112 -11.43 -10.29 8.38
N PRO A 113 -11.75 -11.60 8.30
CA PRO A 113 -12.31 -12.21 7.07
C PRO A 113 -13.60 -11.55 6.56
N GLU A 114 -14.32 -10.84 7.42
CA GLU A 114 -15.50 -10.02 7.07
C GLU A 114 -15.17 -8.93 6.05
N MET A 115 -13.91 -8.49 5.97
CA MET A 115 -13.43 -7.52 4.96
C MET A 115 -13.24 -8.13 3.56
N ARG A 116 -13.49 -9.43 3.37
CA ARG A 116 -13.24 -10.13 2.10
C ARG A 116 -13.97 -9.50 0.92
N GLU A 117 -15.23 -9.09 1.10
CA GLU A 117 -15.98 -8.46 0.02
C GLU A 117 -15.36 -7.12 -0.39
N THR A 118 -15.02 -6.27 0.57
CA THR A 118 -14.29 -5.02 0.32
C THR A 118 -12.98 -5.27 -0.42
N ALA A 119 -12.22 -6.28 0.03
CA ALA A 119 -10.94 -6.65 -0.55
C ALA A 119 -11.07 -7.06 -2.04
N LEU A 120 -12.09 -7.83 -2.38
CA LEU A 120 -12.39 -8.25 -3.75
C LEU A 120 -12.90 -7.09 -4.61
N ASN A 121 -13.75 -6.23 -4.04
CA ASN A 121 -14.29 -5.06 -4.74
C ASN A 121 -13.19 -4.06 -5.11
N CYS A 122 -12.28 -3.74 -4.19
CA CYS A 122 -11.14 -2.87 -4.47
C CYS A 122 -10.25 -3.43 -5.58
N ALA A 123 -9.96 -4.73 -5.57
CA ALA A 123 -9.17 -5.38 -6.62
C ALA A 123 -9.88 -5.33 -7.98
N ALA A 124 -11.19 -5.61 -8.02
CA ALA A 124 -11.99 -5.57 -9.24
C ALA A 124 -12.13 -4.15 -9.81
N GLU A 125 -12.23 -3.12 -8.96
CA GLU A 125 -12.22 -1.72 -9.38
C GLU A 125 -10.88 -1.32 -10.00
N ALA A 126 -9.76 -1.74 -9.42
CA ALA A 126 -8.46 -1.47 -9.98
C ALA A 126 -8.26 -2.09 -11.37
N VAL A 127 -8.72 -3.34 -11.56
CA VAL A 127 -8.70 -4.00 -12.88
C VAL A 127 -9.55 -3.24 -13.90
N ARG A 128 -10.76 -2.82 -13.51
CA ARG A 128 -11.65 -2.02 -14.38
C ARG A 128 -11.03 -0.68 -14.75
N PHE A 129 -10.40 0.00 -13.80
CA PHE A 129 -9.72 1.27 -14.04
C PHE A 129 -8.55 1.10 -15.01
N SER A 130 -7.72 0.06 -14.82
CA SER A 130 -6.62 -0.26 -15.75
C SER A 130 -7.12 -0.50 -17.17
N ALA A 131 -8.15 -1.32 -17.33
CA ALA A 131 -8.72 -1.60 -18.65
C ALA A 131 -9.30 -0.34 -19.33
N ALA A 132 -9.86 0.59 -18.56
CA ALA A 132 -10.36 1.86 -19.07
C ALA A 132 -9.22 2.79 -19.54
N LEU A 133 -8.07 2.79 -18.85
CA LEU A 133 -6.89 3.54 -19.28
C LEU A 133 -6.31 2.97 -20.58
N ASP A 134 -6.22 1.64 -20.70
CA ASP A 134 -5.75 0.99 -21.92
C ASP A 134 -6.63 1.35 -23.13
N ASP A 135 -7.96 1.38 -22.96
CA ASP A 135 -8.88 1.78 -24.02
C ASP A 135 -8.70 3.27 -24.43
N LEU A 136 -8.45 4.16 -23.45
CA LEU A 136 -8.16 5.57 -23.74
C LEU A 136 -6.85 5.75 -24.51
N ASP A 137 -5.81 4.98 -24.19
CA ASP A 137 -4.53 5.03 -24.87
C ASP A 137 -4.65 4.53 -26.33
N VAL A 138 -5.39 3.44 -26.53
CA VAL A 138 -5.70 2.91 -27.87
C VAL A 138 -6.46 3.95 -28.71
N ARG A 139 -7.44 4.65 -28.14
CA ARG A 139 -8.19 5.71 -28.84
C ARG A 139 -7.30 6.91 -29.19
N SER A 140 -6.43 7.32 -28.26
CA SER A 140 -5.51 8.44 -28.46
C SER A 140 -4.51 8.14 -29.56
N SER A 141 -3.94 6.93 -29.57
CA SER A 141 -3.02 6.47 -30.62
C SER A 141 -3.65 6.47 -32.01
N ARG A 142 -4.90 6.00 -32.14
CA ARG A 142 -5.62 6.00 -33.42
C ARG A 142 -5.87 7.40 -33.96
N ARG A 143 -6.17 8.36 -33.09
CA ARG A 143 -6.44 9.75 -33.47
C ARG A 143 -5.17 10.44 -34.00
N SER A 144 -4.04 10.25 -33.33
CA SER A 144 -2.75 10.79 -33.76
C SER A 144 -2.29 10.24 -35.12
N SER A 145 -2.58 8.98 -35.43
CA SER A 145 -2.29 8.39 -36.75
C SER A 145 -3.15 8.98 -37.87
N GLN A 146 -4.44 9.27 -37.61
CA GLN A 146 -5.33 9.89 -38.59
C GLN A 146 -4.98 11.35 -38.89
N GLU A 147 -4.50 12.09 -37.90
CA GLU A 147 -4.06 13.49 -38.06
C GLU A 147 -2.69 13.62 -38.77
N SER A 148 -1.88 12.55 -38.81
CA SER A 148 -0.57 12.54 -39.48
C SER A 148 -0.64 12.16 -40.97
N GLU A 149 -1.78 11.66 -41.43
CA GLU A 149 -2.04 11.26 -42.82
C GLU A 149 -2.89 12.29 -43.61
N SER A 150 -3.23 13.42 -42.99
CA SER A 150 -3.97 14.56 -43.59
C SER A 150 -3.06 15.77 -43.82
#